data_AF-A0A7K1AGB6-F1
#
_entry.id   AF-A0A7K1AGB6-F1
#
_cell.length_a   1.000
_cell.length_b   1.000
_cell.length_c   1.000
_cell.angle_alpha   90.00
_cell.angle_beta   90.00
_cell.angle_gamma   90.00
#
_symmetry.space_group_name_H-M   'P 1'
#
loop_
_entity.id
_entity.type
_entity.pdbx_description
1 polymer ?
#
loop_
_entity_poly.entity_id
_entity_poly.type
_entity_poly.pdbx_seq_one_letter_code
_entity_poly.pdbx_strand_id
1 'polypeptide(L)'
;MTYINKKIILKSRPTGRPDDSNFTYLEEETALLEDGQLLIKVDLLGIDAFIRTTLDEGGFHQGAEIGGVIPALGIGQVVQSKAEGFAEGDYV
;
A
#
# COMPACT_ATOMS: atom_id res chain seq x y z
N MET A 1 -8.63 15.47 -8.54
CA MET A 1 -8.17 14.82 -9.78
C MET A 1 -8.02 13.34 -9.48
N THR A 2 -7.85 12.47 -10.48
CA THR A 2 -7.53 11.05 -10.26
C THR A 2 -6.17 10.75 -10.89
N TYR A 3 -5.49 9.72 -10.38
CA TYR A 3 -4.19 9.27 -10.85
C TYR A 3 -4.24 7.77 -11.12
N ILE A 4 -3.35 7.27 -11.97
CA ILE A 4 -3.14 5.82 -12.09
C ILE A 4 -2.26 5.37 -10.92
N ASN A 5 -2.84 4.55 -10.04
CA ASN A 5 -2.17 3.91 -8.93
C ASN A 5 -1.65 2.53 -9.33
N LYS A 6 -0.37 2.28 -9.05
CA LYS A 6 0.33 1.04 -9.38
C LYS A 6 0.50 0.23 -8.10
N LYS A 7 -0.04 -0.98 -8.06
CA LYS A 7 -0.13 -1.79 -6.84
C LYS A 7 0.48 -3.17 -7.03
N ILE A 8 1.11 -3.65 -5.97
CA ILE A 8 1.45 -5.07 -5.82
C ILE A 8 0.43 -5.71 -4.89
N ILE A 9 -0.25 -6.72 -5.40
CA ILE A 9 -1.36 -7.40 -4.75
C ILE A 9 -0.93 -8.81 -4.34
N LEU A 10 -1.40 -9.26 -3.18
CA LEU A 10 -1.23 -10.65 -2.76
C LEU A 10 -2.17 -11.56 -3.56
N LYS A 11 -1.59 -12.40 -4.42
CA LYS A 11 -2.35 -13.37 -5.23
C LYS A 11 -2.53 -14.70 -4.52
N SER A 12 -1.52 -15.15 -3.78
CA SER A 12 -1.55 -16.41 -3.04
C SER A 12 -0.59 -16.38 -1.86
N ARG A 13 -0.84 -17.22 -0.84
CA ARG A 13 0.05 -17.36 0.31
C ARG A 13 1.33 -18.12 -0.10
N PRO A 14 2.53 -17.61 0.22
CA PRO A 14 3.76 -18.32 -0.05
C PRO A 14 3.89 -19.56 0.83
N THR A 15 4.32 -20.67 0.25
CA THR A 15 4.78 -21.83 1.03
C THR A 15 6.30 -21.75 1.14
N GLY A 16 6.80 -21.26 2.28
CA GLY A 16 8.22 -21.01 2.50
C GLY A 16 8.65 -19.60 2.07
N ARG A 17 9.62 -19.53 1.15
CA ARG A 17 10.13 -18.25 0.62
C ARG A 17 9.13 -17.70 -0.42
N PRO A 18 8.75 -16.42 -0.34
CA PRO A 18 7.91 -15.81 -1.36
C PRO A 18 8.64 -15.71 -2.70
N ASP A 19 7.88 -15.87 -3.78
CA ASP A 19 8.32 -15.68 -5.15
C ASP A 19 7.30 -14.85 -5.94
N ASP A 20 7.64 -14.51 -7.18
CA ASP A 20 6.83 -13.64 -8.04
C ASP A 20 5.42 -14.19 -8.30
N SER A 21 5.21 -15.52 -8.22
CA SER A 21 3.91 -16.13 -8.44
C SER A 21 2.92 -15.84 -7.30
N ASN A 22 3.41 -15.44 -6.12
CA ASN A 22 2.59 -15.04 -5.00
C ASN A 22 1.97 -13.65 -5.17
N PHE A 23 2.43 -12.88 -6.15
CA PHE A 23 2.04 -11.49 -6.33
C PHE A 23 1.45 -11.24 -7.70
N THR A 24 0.73 -10.12 -7.82
CA THR A 24 0.33 -9.58 -9.13
C THR A 24 0.45 -8.07 -9.12
N TYR A 25 0.88 -7.53 -10.26
CA TYR A 25 0.89 -6.10 -10.51
C TYR A 25 -0.45 -5.68 -11.09
N LEU A 26 -1.05 -4.62 -10.54
CA LEU A 26 -2.27 -4.01 -11.07
C LEU A 26 -2.10 -2.48 -11.19
N GLU A 27 -2.84 -1.91 -12.14
CA GLU A 27 -3.05 -0.48 -12.26
C GLU A 27 -4.54 -0.18 -12.09
N GLU A 28 -4.87 0.87 -11.34
CA GLU A 28 -6.24 1.36 -11.19
C GLU A 28 -6.27 2.88 -11.05
N GLU A 29 -7.39 3.52 -11.36
CA GLU A 29 -7.57 4.93 -11.01
C GLU A 29 -7.79 5.09 -9.51
N THR A 30 -7.14 6.08 -8.90
CA THR A 30 -7.41 6.47 -7.51
C THR A 30 -8.86 6.94 -7.37
N ALA A 31 -9.51 6.54 -6.28
CA ALA A 31 -10.81 7.09 -5.91
C ALA A 31 -10.73 8.60 -5.60
N LEU A 32 -11.88 9.28 -5.69
CA LEU A 32 -12.01 10.63 -5.18
C LEU A 32 -11.94 10.62 -3.65
N LEU A 33 -11.25 11.59 -3.07
CA LEU A 33 -11.15 11.71 -1.61
C LEU A 33 -12.50 12.03 -0.97
N GLU A 34 -12.78 11.31 0.11
CA GLU A 34 -13.85 11.62 1.07
C GLU A 34 -13.31 12.53 2.18
N ASP A 35 -14.20 13.05 3.01
CA ASP A 35 -13.83 13.93 4.12
C ASP A 35 -12.97 13.16 5.13
N GLY A 36 -11.88 13.80 5.61
CA GLY A 36 -10.92 13.16 6.51
C GLY A 36 -9.86 12.29 5.81
N GLN A 37 -9.87 12.20 4.48
CA GLN A 37 -8.87 11.44 3.72
C GLN A 37 -7.82 12.35 3.07
N LEU A 38 -6.68 11.75 2.74
CA LEU A 38 -5.60 12.37 1.98
C LEU A 38 -5.08 11.39 0.92
N LEU A 39 -4.57 11.94 -0.18
CA LEU A 39 -3.94 11.18 -1.25
C LEU A 39 -2.45 11.49 -1.24
N ILE A 40 -1.63 10.44 -1.13
CA ILE A 40 -0.18 10.54 -1.08
C ILE A 40 0.41 9.93 -2.35
N LYS A 41 1.32 10.67 -3.00
CA LYS A 41 2.25 10.10 -3.98
C LYS A 41 3.42 9.50 -3.21
N VAL A 42 3.46 8.18 -3.16
CA VAL A 42 4.55 7.43 -2.51
C VAL A 42 5.83 7.58 -3.33
N ASP A 43 6.89 8.09 -2.70
CA ASP A 43 8.20 8.29 -3.35
C ASP A 43 9.19 7.18 -2.97
N LEU A 44 9.10 6.66 -1.74
CA LEU A 44 9.97 5.62 -1.20
C LEU A 44 9.17 4.58 -0.42
N LEU A 45 9.58 3.31 -0.55
CA LEU A 45 9.05 2.19 0.21
C LEU A 45 10.16 1.52 1.01
N GLY A 46 9.90 1.27 2.29
CA GLY A 46 10.73 0.43 3.15
C GLY A 46 10.45 -1.06 2.87
N ILE A 47 11.52 -1.83 2.68
CA ILE A 47 11.45 -3.28 2.49
C ILE A 47 12.03 -3.95 3.73
N ASP A 48 11.14 -4.40 4.60
CA ASP A 48 11.47 -4.87 5.94
C ASP A 48 10.93 -6.27 6.21
N ALA A 49 11.50 -6.96 7.20
CA ALA A 49 11.08 -8.30 7.58
C ALA A 49 9.60 -8.38 8.01
N PHE A 50 8.99 -7.27 8.47
CA PHE A 50 7.58 -7.25 8.84
C PHE A 50 6.68 -7.61 7.65
N ILE A 51 7.06 -7.25 6.42
CA ILE A 51 6.28 -7.57 5.21
C ILE A 51 6.11 -9.08 5.12
N ARG A 52 7.14 -9.88 5.42
CA ARG A 52 7.00 -11.34 5.40
C ARG A 52 5.94 -11.84 6.38
N THR A 53 5.76 -11.17 7.51
CA THR A 53 4.77 -11.56 8.51
C THR A 53 3.34 -11.18 8.11
N THR A 54 3.15 -10.23 7.19
CA THR A 54 1.82 -9.88 6.66
C THR A 54 1.40 -10.78 5.51
N LEU A 55 2.32 -11.55 4.91
CA LEU A 55 1.99 -12.52 3.86
C LEU A 55 1.30 -13.78 4.39
N ASP A 56 1.27 -13.98 5.71
CA ASP A 56 0.74 -15.15 6.40
C ASP A 56 -0.39 -14.76 7.36
N GLU A 57 -1.50 -15.52 7.36
CA GLU A 57 -2.65 -15.25 8.24
C GLU A 57 -2.37 -15.59 9.70
N GLY A 58 -1.45 -16.53 9.97
CA GLY A 58 -0.96 -16.84 11.31
C GLY A 58 0.21 -15.97 11.76
N GLY A 59 0.54 -14.93 10.99
CA GLY A 59 1.67 -14.04 11.26
C GLY A 59 1.50 -13.16 12.50
N PHE A 60 2.59 -12.52 12.90
CA PHE A 60 2.60 -11.62 14.07
C PHE A 60 1.80 -10.32 13.84
N HIS A 61 1.69 -9.89 12.59
CA HIS A 61 0.94 -8.71 12.19
C HIS A 61 -0.34 -9.13 11.46
N GLN A 62 -1.30 -8.22 11.37
CA GLN A 62 -2.49 -8.45 10.55
C GLN A 62 -2.08 -8.82 9.12
N GLY A 63 -2.50 -10.01 8.70
CA GLY A 63 -2.21 -10.52 7.37
C GLY A 63 -2.86 -9.66 6.30
N ALA A 64 -2.12 -9.36 5.23
CA ALA A 64 -2.67 -8.81 4.00
C ALA A 64 -3.72 -9.78 3.45
N GLU A 65 -4.85 -9.28 2.97
CA GLU A 65 -5.89 -10.12 2.38
C GLU A 65 -5.45 -10.68 1.02
N ILE A 66 -5.96 -11.85 0.64
CA ILE A 66 -5.84 -12.32 -0.74
C ILE A 66 -6.64 -11.37 -1.65
N GLY A 67 -6.00 -10.84 -2.68
CA GLY A 67 -6.51 -9.75 -3.50
C GLY A 67 -6.25 -8.35 -2.93
N GLY A 68 -5.67 -8.26 -1.73
CA GLY A 68 -5.29 -7.00 -1.08
C GLY A 68 -3.89 -6.50 -1.45
N VAL A 69 -3.66 -5.20 -1.25
CA VAL A 69 -2.34 -4.57 -1.41
C VAL A 69 -1.39 -5.06 -0.32
N ILE A 70 -0.13 -5.33 -0.70
CA ILE A 70 0.91 -5.65 0.28
C ILE A 70 1.24 -4.40 1.12
N PRO A 71 1.09 -4.44 2.45
CA PRO A 71 1.43 -3.32 3.30
C PRO A 71 2.95 -3.12 3.33
N ALA A 72 3.36 -1.86 3.21
CA ALA A 72 4.73 -1.41 3.31
C ALA A 72 4.74 -0.05 4.04
N LEU A 73 5.81 0.22 4.78
CA LEU A 73 6.07 1.58 5.27
C LEU A 73 6.73 2.37 4.14
N GLY A 74 6.61 3.69 4.16
CA GLY A 74 7.16 4.52 3.10
C GLY A 74 7.12 5.99 3.46
N ILE A 75 7.70 6.79 2.56
CA ILE A 75 7.64 8.26 2.62
C ILE A 75 7.01 8.72 1.31
N GLY A 76 6.13 9.71 1.40
CA GLY A 76 5.52 10.31 0.22
C GLY A 76 5.08 11.75 0.44
N GLN A 77 4.64 12.36 -0.65
CA GLN A 77 4.13 13.72 -0.66
C GLN A 77 2.61 13.71 -0.75
N VAL A 78 1.94 14.50 0.10
CA VAL A 78 0.51 14.75 0.01
C VAL A 78 0.23 15.51 -1.28
N VAL A 79 -0.51 14.88 -2.21
CA VAL A 79 -0.90 15.50 -3.49
C VAL A 79 -2.33 16.02 -3.49
N GLN A 80 -3.18 15.54 -2.58
CA GLN A 80 -4.51 16.08 -2.30
C GLN A 80 -4.88 15.84 -0.84
N SER A 81 -5.58 16.78 -0.19
CA SER A 81 -6.01 16.62 1.20
C SER A 81 -7.44 17.11 1.44
N LYS A 82 -8.21 16.32 2.19
CA LYS A 82 -9.46 16.69 2.87
C LYS A 82 -9.38 16.41 4.37
N ALA A 83 -8.18 16.16 4.89
CA ALA A 83 -7.92 15.83 6.28
C ALA A 83 -7.41 17.07 7.03
N GLU A 84 -7.82 17.22 8.29
CA GLU A 84 -7.27 18.26 9.16
C GLU A 84 -5.80 17.93 9.51
N GLY A 85 -4.94 18.96 9.51
CA GLY A 85 -3.53 18.82 9.91
C GLY A 85 -2.56 18.43 8.79
N PHE A 86 -3.03 18.18 7.56
CA PHE A 86 -2.18 17.87 6.40
C PHE A 86 -2.54 18.75 5.20
N ALA A 87 -1.55 19.42 4.63
CA ALA A 87 -1.68 20.26 3.44
C ALA A 87 -1.08 19.58 2.21
N GLU A 88 -1.57 19.94 1.02
CA GLU A 88 -0.91 19.57 -0.22
C GLU A 88 0.54 20.09 -0.23
N GLY A 89 1.49 19.20 -0.55
CA GLY A 89 2.91 19.47 -0.53
C GLY A 89 3.65 18.93 0.70
N ASP A 90 2.95 18.60 1.79
CA ASP A 90 3.55 18.02 2.99
C ASP A 90 4.15 16.64 2.70
N TYR A 91 5.23 16.31 3.41
CA TYR A 91 5.85 14.98 3.39
C TYR A 91 5.51 14.20 4.66
N VAL A 92 5.09 12.95 4.48
CA VAL A 92 4.66 12.02 5.54
C VAL A 92 5.26 10.64 5.34
#